data_AF-A0A2M6WDE9-F1
#
_entry.id   AF-A0A2M6WDE9-F1
#
_cell.length_a   1.000
_cell.length_b   1.000
_cell.length_c   1.000
_cell.angle_alpha   90.00
_cell.angle_beta   90.00
_cell.angle_gamma   90.00
#
_symmetry.space_group_name_H-M   'P 1'
#
loop_
_entity.id
_entity.type
_entity.pdbx_description
1 polymer ?
#
loop_
_entity_poly.entity_id
_entity_poly.type
_entity_poly.pdbx_seq_one_letter_code
_entity_poly.pdbx_strand_id
1 'polypeptide(L)'
;MGKDQKKDIKKKEEVKETKSPKSVLVDEDQVKKEDKKKATDKKEVKEVKARARFLKVSPKKAKLVIDEIRGLQVDKALEKLSLINKWATRDVVKLLNSAIANAENNFELNRKDLYINHIAANQGPTLHRWKPAAFGRAHPIRKRTAHLDIILGFKKAKAEKEEKPEAKKENKKSDKKADKKGSKQSSDKAQEPEKII
;
A
#
# COMPACT_ATOMS: atom_id res chain seq x y z
N MET A 1 -30.13 53.54 -17.60
CA MET A 1 -31.31 52.66 -17.56
C MET A 1 -30.85 51.22 -17.81
N GLY A 2 -31.47 50.15 -17.30
CA GLY A 2 -32.57 50.04 -16.32
C GLY A 2 -32.36 48.81 -15.42
N LYS A 3 -33.21 48.60 -14.41
CA LYS A 3 -33.20 47.43 -13.51
C LYS A 3 -34.64 47.04 -13.17
N ASP A 4 -35.21 46.14 -13.97
CA ASP A 4 -36.60 45.70 -13.79
C ASP A 4 -36.72 44.49 -12.86
N GLN A 5 -37.89 44.36 -12.23
CA GLN A 5 -38.03 43.71 -10.92
C GLN A 5 -38.97 42.50 -10.95
N LYS A 6 -38.80 41.60 -9.98
CA LYS A 6 -39.68 40.45 -9.73
C LYS A 6 -41.10 40.89 -9.35
N LYS A 7 -42.10 40.03 -9.63
CA LYS A 7 -43.13 39.61 -8.66
C LYS A 7 -44.01 38.47 -9.18
N ASP A 8 -44.13 37.43 -8.37
CA ASP A 8 -44.98 36.24 -8.58
C ASP A 8 -46.37 36.42 -7.91
N ILE A 9 -47.45 35.92 -8.54
CA ILE A 9 -48.78 35.77 -7.93
C ILE A 9 -49.36 34.39 -8.28
N LYS A 10 -50.23 33.82 -7.43
CA LYS A 10 -50.51 32.38 -7.32
C LYS A 10 -51.91 31.93 -7.81
N LYS A 11 -51.95 30.67 -8.29
CA LYS A 11 -52.99 29.62 -8.07
C LYS A 11 -54.46 29.84 -8.50
N LYS A 12 -54.89 29.00 -9.46
CA LYS A 12 -56.13 28.15 -9.47
C LYS A 12 -56.05 27.15 -10.67
N GLU A 13 -56.55 25.91 -10.71
CA GLU A 13 -57.43 25.04 -9.86
C GLU A 13 -58.96 25.29 -10.08
N GLU A 14 -59.83 24.35 -10.50
CA GLU A 14 -59.75 22.86 -10.60
C GLU A 14 -60.53 22.20 -11.78
N VAL A 15 -59.92 21.16 -12.40
CA VAL A 15 -60.41 19.79 -12.75
C VAL A 15 -61.86 19.51 -13.22
N LYS A 16 -62.02 18.74 -14.34
CA LYS A 16 -62.99 17.59 -14.50
C LYS A 16 -62.73 16.70 -15.73
N GLU A 17 -63.36 15.52 -15.77
CA GLU A 17 -62.92 14.30 -16.49
C GLU A 17 -63.81 13.88 -17.70
N THR A 18 -63.37 12.91 -18.52
CA THR A 18 -64.11 11.62 -18.74
C THR A 18 -63.39 10.61 -19.66
N LYS A 19 -63.67 9.31 -19.40
CA LYS A 19 -63.57 8.13 -20.30
C LYS A 19 -62.22 7.63 -20.86
N SER A 20 -61.62 6.71 -20.08
CA SER A 20 -61.05 5.44 -20.59
C SER A 20 -62.18 4.50 -21.10
N PRO A 21 -61.95 3.28 -21.66
CA PRO A 21 -60.67 2.56 -21.86
C PRO A 21 -60.48 1.83 -23.22
N LYS A 22 -59.23 1.41 -23.53
CA LYS A 22 -58.91 0.00 -23.85
C LYS A 22 -57.40 -0.31 -23.89
N SER A 23 -57.04 -1.33 -23.12
CA SER A 23 -55.86 -2.21 -23.21
C SER A 23 -54.83 -1.98 -24.32
N VAL A 24 -53.62 -1.57 -23.92
CA VAL A 24 -52.37 -2.14 -24.45
C VAL A 24 -51.50 -2.51 -23.24
N LEU A 25 -51.11 -3.79 -23.15
CA LEU A 25 -50.15 -4.25 -22.15
C LEU A 25 -48.74 -3.96 -22.66
N VAL A 26 -47.99 -3.10 -21.96
CA VAL A 26 -46.54 -2.95 -22.15
C VAL A 26 -45.90 -2.91 -20.77
N ASP A 27 -45.07 -3.90 -20.47
CA ASP A 27 -44.73 -4.30 -19.11
C ASP A 27 -43.93 -3.25 -18.30
N GLU A 28 -44.37 -2.93 -17.08
CA GLU A 28 -43.57 -2.18 -16.09
C GLU A 28 -42.23 -2.88 -15.74
N ASP A 29 -42.11 -4.15 -16.09
CA ASP A 29 -40.91 -4.96 -15.89
C ASP A 29 -39.70 -4.47 -16.70
N GLN A 30 -39.88 -3.65 -17.74
CA GLN A 30 -38.75 -3.09 -18.51
C GLN A 30 -37.90 -2.16 -17.62
N VAL A 31 -38.52 -1.15 -17.00
CA VAL A 31 -37.81 -0.16 -16.15
C VAL A 31 -37.18 -0.87 -14.93
N LYS A 32 -37.91 -1.78 -14.30
CA LYS A 32 -37.43 -2.57 -13.15
C LYS A 32 -36.30 -3.54 -13.52
N LYS A 33 -36.04 -3.82 -14.80
CA LYS A 33 -34.88 -4.62 -15.28
C LYS A 33 -33.63 -3.77 -15.51
N GLU A 34 -33.74 -2.47 -15.77
CA GLU A 34 -32.56 -1.61 -15.98
C GLU A 34 -31.86 -1.26 -14.66
N ASP A 35 -32.62 -0.87 -13.63
CA ASP A 35 -32.03 -0.58 -12.32
C ASP A 35 -31.49 -1.85 -11.63
N LYS A 36 -32.14 -3.00 -11.83
CA LYS A 36 -31.61 -4.30 -11.35
C LYS A 36 -30.30 -4.69 -12.04
N LYS A 37 -30.10 -4.35 -13.33
CA LYS A 37 -28.81 -4.58 -14.01
C LYS A 37 -27.68 -3.72 -13.42
N LYS A 38 -27.93 -2.44 -13.11
CA LYS A 38 -26.94 -1.58 -12.42
C LYS A 38 -26.58 -2.11 -11.03
N ALA A 39 -27.54 -2.66 -10.30
CA ALA A 39 -27.30 -3.22 -8.97
C ALA A 39 -26.41 -4.48 -8.97
N THR A 40 -26.40 -5.26 -10.07
CA THR A 40 -25.58 -6.47 -10.20
C THR A 40 -24.12 -6.24 -10.60
N ASP A 41 -23.77 -5.06 -11.14
CA ASP A 41 -22.37 -4.63 -11.31
C ASP A 41 -21.72 -4.16 -9.99
N LYS A 42 -21.96 -4.90 -8.89
CA LYS A 42 -21.14 -4.86 -7.67
C LYS A 42 -19.78 -5.52 -7.95
N LYS A 43 -19.01 -4.79 -8.75
CA LYS A 43 -17.62 -4.96 -9.17
C LYS A 43 -16.81 -5.83 -8.21
N GLU A 44 -16.29 -6.97 -8.67
CA GLU A 44 -15.28 -7.73 -7.93
C GLU A 44 -13.96 -6.93 -7.88
N VAL A 45 -13.82 -6.03 -6.90
CA VAL A 45 -12.63 -5.19 -6.73
C VAL A 45 -11.48 -6.02 -6.14
N LYS A 46 -10.82 -6.77 -7.03
CA LYS A 46 -9.61 -7.55 -6.72
C LYS A 46 -8.39 -6.67 -6.42
N GLU A 47 -8.38 -5.41 -6.90
CA GLU A 47 -7.25 -4.49 -6.78
C GLU A 47 -7.68 -3.02 -6.60
N VAL A 48 -7.06 -2.30 -5.66
CA VAL A 48 -7.16 -0.84 -5.50
C VAL A 48 -5.87 -0.19 -5.99
N LYS A 49 -5.97 0.91 -6.75
CA LYS A 49 -4.82 1.52 -7.45
C LYS A 49 -4.64 2.99 -7.06
N ALA A 50 -3.40 3.39 -6.80
CA ALA A 50 -3.02 4.77 -6.49
C ALA A 50 -1.75 5.15 -7.26
N ARG A 51 -1.62 6.42 -7.65
CA ARG A 51 -0.49 6.92 -8.45
C ARG A 51 -0.05 8.31 -8.01
N ALA A 52 1.26 8.51 -7.86
CA ALA A 52 1.87 9.84 -7.72
C ALA A 52 2.77 10.12 -8.94
N ARG A 53 2.54 11.25 -9.64
CA ARG A 53 3.25 11.59 -10.88
C ARG A 53 4.13 12.82 -10.73
N PHE A 54 5.21 12.89 -11.52
CA PHE A 54 6.15 14.02 -11.59
C PHE A 54 6.84 14.36 -10.26
N LEU A 55 6.98 13.39 -9.35
CA LEU A 55 7.71 13.56 -8.11
C LEU A 55 9.17 13.93 -8.41
N LYS A 56 9.71 14.92 -7.69
CA LYS A 56 11.08 15.45 -7.89
C LYS A 56 12.16 14.51 -7.30
N VAL A 57 11.92 13.20 -7.41
CA VAL A 57 12.69 12.09 -6.85
C VAL A 57 13.38 11.32 -7.98
N SER A 58 14.62 10.92 -7.78
CA SER A 58 15.29 9.98 -8.70
C SER A 58 14.76 8.57 -8.45
N PRO A 59 14.26 7.81 -9.46
CA PRO A 59 13.63 6.51 -9.25
C PRO A 59 14.47 5.53 -8.44
N LYS A 60 15.80 5.52 -8.64
CA LYS A 60 16.72 4.68 -7.83
C LYS A 60 16.61 4.95 -6.32
N LYS A 61 16.40 6.20 -5.90
CA LYS A 61 16.23 6.57 -4.47
C LYS A 61 14.85 6.21 -3.92
N ALA A 62 13.83 6.06 -4.78
CA ALA A 62 12.51 5.59 -4.38
C ALA A 62 12.45 4.05 -4.31
N LYS A 63 13.08 3.34 -5.26
CA LYS A 63 13.17 1.87 -5.25
C LYS A 63 13.69 1.33 -3.92
N LEU A 64 14.79 1.90 -3.41
CA LEU A 64 15.38 1.58 -2.09
C LEU A 64 14.42 1.66 -0.88
N VAL A 65 13.29 2.37 -0.97
CA VAL A 65 12.25 2.44 0.09
C VAL A 65 11.05 1.54 -0.24
N ILE A 66 10.80 1.34 -1.54
CA ILE A 66 9.70 0.56 -2.09
C ILE A 66 9.96 -0.94 -2.03
N ASP A 67 11.19 -1.35 -2.27
CA ASP A 67 11.62 -2.75 -2.24
C ASP A 67 11.51 -3.32 -0.80
N GLU A 68 11.62 -2.47 0.23
CA GLU A 68 11.44 -2.83 1.64
C GLU A 68 10.00 -3.16 2.06
N ILE A 69 8.98 -2.71 1.31
CA ILE A 69 7.56 -2.82 1.69
C ILE A 69 6.72 -3.69 0.74
N ARG A 70 7.33 -4.22 -0.34
CA ARG A 70 6.63 -5.08 -1.31
C ARG A 70 6.13 -6.36 -0.62
N GLY A 71 4.85 -6.70 -0.82
CA GLY A 71 4.22 -7.90 -0.25
C GLY A 71 3.79 -7.79 1.22
N LEU A 72 4.08 -6.68 1.92
CA LEU A 72 3.64 -6.48 3.31
C LEU A 72 2.14 -6.12 3.39
N GLN A 73 1.53 -6.45 4.53
CA GLN A 73 0.26 -5.83 4.94
C GLN A 73 0.43 -4.32 5.13
N VAL A 74 -0.63 -3.56 4.89
CA VAL A 74 -0.60 -2.09 4.90
C VAL A 74 -0.10 -1.51 6.23
N ASP A 75 -0.54 -2.04 7.37
CA ASP A 75 -0.12 -1.54 8.70
C ASP A 75 1.38 -1.75 8.95
N LYS A 76 1.87 -2.97 8.71
CA LYS A 76 3.30 -3.33 8.81
C LYS A 76 4.17 -2.51 7.84
N ALA A 77 3.63 -2.12 6.69
CA ALA A 77 4.31 -1.23 5.76
C ALA A 77 4.41 0.21 6.29
N LEU A 78 3.39 0.73 6.97
CA LEU A 78 3.42 2.07 7.60
C LEU A 78 4.37 2.11 8.80
N GLU A 79 4.37 1.08 9.64
CA GLU A 79 5.34 0.88 10.72
C GLU A 79 6.77 0.89 10.17
N LYS A 80 7.05 0.03 9.17
CA LYS A 80 8.38 -0.07 8.57
C LYS A 80 8.82 1.22 7.87
N LEU A 81 7.91 1.92 7.16
CA LEU A 81 8.20 3.23 6.58
C LEU A 81 8.58 4.26 7.64
N SER A 82 7.93 4.26 8.79
CA SER A 82 8.20 5.21 9.88
C SER A 82 9.62 5.06 10.45
N LEU A 83 10.22 3.87 10.35
CA LEU A 83 11.61 3.59 10.75
C LEU A 83 12.65 3.91 9.65
N ILE A 84 12.24 3.95 8.37
CA ILE A 84 13.17 4.14 7.25
C ILE A 84 13.54 5.62 7.10
N ASN A 85 14.68 6.01 7.69
CA ASN A 85 15.32 7.31 7.51
C ASN A 85 15.90 7.46 6.09
N LYS A 86 15.02 7.67 5.11
CA LYS A 86 15.32 8.09 3.73
C LYS A 86 14.32 9.17 3.33
N TRP A 87 14.79 10.19 2.61
CA TRP A 87 13.96 11.32 2.19
C TRP A 87 12.72 10.92 1.35
N ALA A 88 12.84 9.87 0.53
CA ALA A 88 11.78 9.40 -0.36
C ALA A 88 10.60 8.72 0.39
N THR A 89 10.81 8.29 1.64
CA THR A 89 9.77 7.78 2.53
C THR A 89 8.58 8.73 2.62
N ARG A 90 8.82 10.05 2.63
CA ARG A 90 7.77 11.08 2.72
C ARG A 90 6.76 11.04 1.57
N ASP A 91 7.20 10.69 0.36
CA ASP A 91 6.33 10.60 -0.81
C ASP A 91 5.65 9.22 -0.90
N VAL A 92 6.34 8.16 -0.47
CA VAL A 92 5.78 6.80 -0.38
C VAL A 92 4.66 6.70 0.66
N VAL A 93 4.84 7.27 1.85
CA VAL A 93 3.81 7.32 2.91
C VAL A 93 2.57 8.08 2.43
N LYS A 94 2.72 9.23 1.77
CA LYS A 94 1.59 9.97 1.19
C LYS A 94 0.82 9.14 0.16
N LEU A 95 1.53 8.42 -0.72
CA LEU A 95 0.90 7.57 -1.71
C LEU A 95 0.20 6.35 -1.11
N LEU A 96 0.78 5.75 -0.06
CA LEU A 96 0.16 4.64 0.66
C LEU A 96 -1.11 5.10 1.41
N ASN A 97 -1.06 6.24 2.09
CA ASN A 97 -2.24 6.83 2.75
C ASN A 97 -3.35 7.18 1.73
N SER A 98 -2.99 7.66 0.53
CA SER A 98 -3.95 7.85 -0.56
C SER A 98 -4.53 6.53 -1.08
N ALA A 99 -3.74 5.45 -1.12
CA ALA A 99 -4.23 4.13 -1.51
C ALA A 99 -5.21 3.53 -0.48
N ILE A 100 -4.96 3.76 0.81
CA ILE A 100 -5.85 3.40 1.92
C ILE A 100 -7.17 4.17 1.81
N ALA A 101 -7.11 5.51 1.73
CA ALA A 101 -8.30 6.34 1.59
C ALA A 101 -9.10 6.00 0.32
N ASN A 102 -8.44 5.59 -0.76
CA ASN A 102 -9.12 5.11 -1.96
C ASN A 102 -9.84 3.76 -1.74
N ALA A 103 -9.28 2.85 -0.94
CA ALA A 103 -9.87 1.56 -0.60
C ALA A 103 -11.06 1.68 0.37
N GLU A 104 -10.93 2.55 1.37
CA GLU A 104 -11.97 2.82 2.36
C GLU A 104 -13.16 3.56 1.72
N ASN A 105 -12.94 4.69 1.04
CA ASN A 105 -14.04 5.57 0.60
C ASN A 105 -14.72 5.15 -0.71
N ASN A 106 -14.03 4.45 -1.64
CA ASN A 106 -14.63 4.07 -2.94
C ASN A 106 -15.05 2.60 -3.02
N PHE A 107 -14.55 1.77 -2.09
CA PHE A 107 -14.69 0.31 -2.16
C PHE A 107 -15.05 -0.35 -0.82
N GLU A 108 -15.23 0.44 0.25
CA GLU A 108 -15.68 -0.01 1.58
C GLU A 108 -14.79 -1.13 2.19
N LEU A 109 -13.51 -1.17 1.80
CA LEU A 109 -12.59 -2.24 2.20
C LEU A 109 -11.90 -1.95 3.55
N ASN A 110 -11.94 -2.94 4.44
CA ASN A 110 -11.22 -2.90 5.71
C ASN A 110 -9.71 -2.88 5.51
N ARG A 111 -9.05 -1.86 6.06
CA ARG A 111 -7.58 -1.66 6.00
C ARG A 111 -6.74 -2.88 6.43
N LYS A 112 -7.21 -3.68 7.39
CA LYS A 112 -6.51 -4.86 7.92
C LYS A 112 -6.29 -5.97 6.89
N ASP A 113 -7.20 -6.07 5.91
CA ASP A 113 -7.22 -7.13 4.89
C ASP A 113 -6.42 -6.75 3.63
N LEU A 114 -5.91 -5.51 3.58
CA LEU A 114 -5.15 -4.96 2.47
C LEU A 114 -3.66 -5.29 2.59
N TYR A 115 -3.05 -5.66 1.46
CA TYR A 115 -1.61 -5.85 1.31
C TYR A 115 -1.09 -5.19 0.03
N ILE A 116 0.20 -4.86 0.02
CA ILE A 116 0.87 -4.25 -1.13
C ILE A 116 1.19 -5.35 -2.15
N ASN A 117 0.25 -5.60 -3.07
CA ASN A 117 0.39 -6.59 -4.15
C ASN A 117 1.54 -6.21 -5.10
N HIS A 118 1.49 -5.00 -5.66
CA HIS A 118 2.52 -4.49 -6.56
C HIS A 118 2.84 -3.02 -6.28
N ILE A 119 4.12 -2.69 -6.31
CA ILE A 119 4.62 -1.33 -6.11
C ILE A 119 5.88 -1.08 -6.95
N ALA A 120 5.84 0.00 -7.73
CA ALA A 120 6.89 0.36 -8.69
C ALA A 120 7.27 1.85 -8.63
N ALA A 121 8.56 2.11 -8.90
CA ALA A 121 9.08 3.45 -9.17
C ALA A 121 9.59 3.54 -10.62
N ASN A 122 8.76 4.17 -11.45
CA ASN A 122 8.97 4.35 -12.88
C ASN A 122 9.74 5.65 -13.17
N GLN A 123 10.53 5.66 -14.24
CA GLN A 123 11.32 6.83 -14.64
C GLN A 123 10.42 7.89 -15.28
N GLY A 124 10.29 9.05 -14.62
CA GLY A 124 9.60 10.21 -15.19
C GLY A 124 10.49 11.04 -16.11
N PRO A 125 9.95 12.14 -16.70
CA PRO A 125 10.73 13.03 -17.54
C PRO A 125 11.99 13.54 -16.83
N THR A 126 13.10 13.59 -17.56
CA THR A 126 14.40 14.04 -17.04
C THR A 126 14.73 15.40 -17.62
N LEU A 127 14.77 16.42 -16.76
CA LEU A 127 15.15 17.77 -17.16
C LEU A 127 16.68 17.87 -17.24
N HIS A 128 17.18 18.23 -18.42
CA HIS A 128 18.61 18.45 -18.65
C HIS A 128 19.00 19.88 -18.27
N ARG A 129 20.14 20.03 -17.59
CA ARG A 129 20.77 21.30 -17.21
C ARG A 129 22.28 21.15 -17.39
N TRP A 130 22.99 22.24 -17.65
CA TRP A 130 24.44 22.23 -17.75
C TRP A 130 25.08 22.87 -16.51
N LYS A 131 26.28 22.41 -16.14
CA LYS A 131 27.16 23.06 -15.16
C LYS A 131 28.51 23.35 -15.82
N PRO A 132 29.08 24.56 -15.67
CA PRO A 132 30.44 24.83 -16.13
C PRO A 132 31.47 24.00 -15.33
N ALA A 133 32.56 23.66 -16.00
CA ALA A 133 33.70 22.91 -15.47
C ALA A 133 35.02 23.46 -16.06
N ALA A 134 36.15 22.93 -15.58
CA ALA A 134 37.48 23.38 -16.00
C ALA A 134 37.70 23.25 -17.53
N PHE A 135 38.60 24.08 -18.06
CA PHE A 135 38.97 24.12 -19.49
C PHE A 135 37.77 24.30 -20.44
N GLY A 136 36.82 25.17 -20.08
CA GLY A 136 35.65 25.50 -20.90
C GLY A 136 34.61 24.38 -21.04
N ARG A 137 34.77 23.26 -20.31
CA ARG A 137 33.91 22.08 -20.43
C ARG A 137 32.54 22.30 -19.79
N ALA A 138 31.50 21.70 -20.36
CA ALA A 138 30.15 21.68 -19.78
C ALA A 138 29.77 20.25 -19.36
N HIS A 139 29.30 20.09 -18.12
CA HIS A 139 28.86 18.79 -17.58
C HIS A 139 27.32 18.72 -17.46
N PRO A 140 26.66 17.63 -17.93
CA PRO A 140 25.21 17.51 -17.92
C PRO A 140 24.66 17.06 -16.56
N ILE A 141 23.95 17.96 -15.88
CA ILE A 141 23.13 17.65 -14.70
C ILE A 141 21.76 17.16 -15.14
N ARG A 142 21.47 15.88 -14.87
CA ARG A 142 20.16 15.25 -15.13
C ARG A 142 19.25 15.36 -13.90
N LYS A 143 18.32 16.33 -13.90
CA LYS A 143 17.27 16.47 -12.88
C LYS A 143 16.14 15.48 -13.20
N ARG A 144 16.33 14.22 -12.79
CA ARG A 144 15.36 13.11 -12.92
C ARG A 144 14.12 13.34 -12.05
N THR A 145 12.95 12.97 -12.57
CA THR A 145 11.71 12.78 -11.80
C THR A 145 11.31 11.31 -11.76
N ALA A 146 10.30 10.98 -10.95
CA ALA A 146 9.72 9.64 -10.84
C ALA A 146 8.19 9.67 -10.95
N HIS A 147 7.63 8.56 -11.40
CA HIS A 147 6.23 8.20 -11.18
C HIS A 147 6.20 7.00 -10.24
N LEU A 148 5.33 7.03 -9.24
CA LEU A 148 5.11 5.92 -8.31
C LEU A 148 3.71 5.36 -8.55
N ASP A 149 3.63 4.04 -8.68
CA ASP A 149 2.40 3.28 -8.88
C ASP A 149 2.27 2.24 -7.73
N ILE A 150 1.17 2.30 -6.97
CA ILE A 150 0.80 1.31 -5.95
C ILE A 150 -0.46 0.57 -6.41
N ILE A 151 -0.45 -0.74 -6.22
CA ILE A 151 -1.61 -1.63 -6.33
C ILE A 151 -1.73 -2.39 -5.00
N LEU A 152 -2.81 -2.12 -4.26
CA LEU A 152 -3.20 -2.90 -3.09
C LEU A 152 -4.08 -4.07 -3.54
N GLY A 153 -3.81 -5.26 -3.00
CA GLY A 153 -4.66 -6.43 -3.14
C GLY A 153 -5.45 -6.68 -1.86
N PHE A 154 -6.60 -7.34 -1.98
CA PHE A 154 -7.38 -7.83 -0.85
C PHE A 154 -7.02 -9.30 -0.57
N LYS A 155 -6.61 -9.62 0.66
CA LYS A 155 -6.34 -11.01 1.06
C LYS A 155 -7.51 -11.52 1.89
N LYS A 156 -8.46 -12.21 1.24
CA LYS A 156 -9.44 -13.04 1.97
C LYS A 156 -8.67 -13.94 2.93
N ALA A 157 -8.98 -13.84 4.22
CA ALA A 157 -8.46 -14.77 5.21
C ALA A 157 -8.85 -16.19 4.76
N LYS A 158 -7.85 -17.05 4.58
CA LYS A 158 -8.12 -18.50 4.58
C LYS A 158 -8.46 -18.84 6.02
N ALA A 159 -9.56 -19.56 6.23
CA ALA A 159 -9.89 -20.15 7.52
C ALA A 159 -8.73 -21.01 8.04
N GLU A 160 -8.76 -21.28 9.34
CA GLU A 160 -7.62 -21.70 10.14
C GLU A 160 -6.77 -22.81 9.50
N LYS A 161 -5.46 -22.62 9.51
CA LYS A 161 -4.56 -23.72 9.84
C LYS A 161 -4.08 -23.49 11.26
N GLU A 162 -4.70 -24.22 12.18
CA GLU A 162 -4.22 -24.33 13.56
C GLU A 162 -2.84 -24.99 13.55
N GLU A 163 -1.84 -24.32 14.14
CA GLU A 163 -0.60 -24.98 14.52
C GLU A 163 -0.84 -25.63 15.88
N LYS A 164 -0.75 -26.96 15.94
CA LYS A 164 -0.92 -27.71 17.20
C LYS A 164 0.16 -27.28 18.19
N PRO A 165 -0.15 -27.08 19.48
CA PRO A 165 0.86 -26.74 20.48
C PRO A 165 1.81 -27.93 20.68
N GLU A 166 3.11 -27.73 20.41
CA GLU A 166 4.12 -28.72 20.73
C GLU A 166 4.24 -28.88 22.25
N ALA A 167 4.02 -30.11 22.73
CA ALA A 167 3.99 -30.40 24.15
C ALA A 167 5.39 -30.32 24.77
N LYS A 168 5.46 -29.80 26.00
CA LYS A 168 6.68 -29.77 26.82
C LYS A 168 7.30 -31.17 26.91
N LYS A 169 8.58 -31.30 26.55
CA LYS A 169 9.44 -32.36 27.10
C LYS A 169 10.32 -31.78 28.19
N GLU A 170 9.86 -31.98 29.42
CA GLU A 170 10.67 -31.79 30.61
C GLU A 170 11.85 -32.77 30.58
N ASN A 171 13.06 -32.29 30.87
CA ASN A 171 14.09 -33.18 31.39
C ASN A 171 15.15 -32.40 32.18
N LYS A 172 15.00 -32.35 33.50
CA LYS A 172 16.03 -31.87 34.42
C LYS A 172 16.04 -32.70 35.70
N LYS A 173 16.96 -33.68 35.72
CA LYS A 173 17.45 -34.45 36.87
C LYS A 173 16.48 -35.41 37.58
N SER A 174 16.92 -36.67 37.63
CA SER A 174 17.07 -37.39 38.91
C SER A 174 18.49 -37.97 38.97
N ASP A 175 19.07 -38.06 40.17
CA ASP A 175 20.53 -38.25 40.37
C ASP A 175 20.93 -39.69 40.74
N LYS A 176 22.21 -40.04 40.48
CA LYS A 176 23.10 -40.69 41.48
C LYS A 176 24.59 -40.62 41.12
N LYS A 177 25.46 -40.87 42.10
CA LYS A 177 26.89 -40.51 42.14
C LYS A 177 27.84 -41.68 41.86
N ALA A 178 28.95 -41.42 41.16
CA ALA A 178 30.32 -41.98 41.32
C ALA A 178 31.25 -41.25 40.32
N ASP A 179 32.53 -40.93 40.56
CA ASP A 179 33.34 -40.93 41.79
C ASP A 179 34.45 -39.83 41.75
N LYS A 180 35.44 -39.85 42.66
CA LYS A 180 36.42 -38.78 42.99
C LYS A 180 37.74 -38.73 42.16
N LYS A 181 38.44 -37.58 42.35
CA LYS A 181 39.86 -37.22 42.01
C LYS A 181 40.04 -36.64 40.59
N GLY A 182 40.82 -35.59 40.35
CA GLY A 182 41.53 -34.61 41.21
C GLY A 182 41.97 -33.41 40.31
N SER A 183 41.87 -32.13 40.71
CA SER A 183 42.67 -31.36 41.68
C SER A 183 44.12 -31.03 41.25
N LYS A 184 44.43 -29.72 41.15
CA LYS A 184 45.77 -29.09 40.97
C LYS A 184 46.41 -29.20 39.58
N GLN A 185 47.36 -28.35 39.14
CA GLN A 185 47.61 -26.88 39.27
C GLN A 185 48.99 -26.60 38.63
N SER A 186 49.04 -25.87 37.51
CA SER A 186 50.21 -25.14 36.93
C SER A 186 49.78 -24.64 35.54
N SER A 187 50.09 -23.45 35.00
CA SER A 187 51.18 -22.47 35.16
C SER A 187 52.58 -22.98 34.83
N ASP A 188 53.05 -22.77 33.60
CA ASP A 188 54.08 -21.74 33.41
C ASP A 188 54.25 -21.27 31.96
N LYS A 189 55.17 -20.31 31.77
CA LYS A 189 55.29 -19.42 30.61
C LYS A 189 56.77 -19.12 30.32
N ALA A 190 57.33 -19.58 29.20
CA ALA A 190 58.58 -19.02 28.62
C ALA A 190 58.92 -19.52 27.21
N GLN A 191 59.49 -18.61 26.41
CA GLN A 191 60.61 -18.79 25.46
C GLN A 191 60.50 -19.77 24.26
N GLU A 192 60.32 -19.17 23.08
CA GLU A 192 61.11 -19.55 21.88
C GLU A 192 62.60 -19.22 22.13
N PRO A 193 63.55 -19.86 21.40
CA PRO A 193 64.20 -19.08 20.35
C PRO A 193 64.67 -19.84 19.07
N GLU A 194 64.60 -19.11 17.95
CA GLU A 194 65.55 -19.07 16.82
C GLU A 194 65.79 -20.26 15.86
N LYS A 195 65.50 -19.99 14.57
CA LYS A 195 66.27 -20.37 13.36
C LYS A 195 66.33 -21.90 13.10
N ILE A 196 66.90 -22.44 12.02
CA ILE A 196 67.48 -21.85 10.79
C ILE A 196 66.83 -22.60 9.61
N ILE A 197 66.63 -22.02 8.43
CA ILE A 197 67.03 -20.68 7.97
C ILE A 197 65.99 -19.62 8.36
#